data_AF-A0A2V8PEZ6-F1
#
_entry.id   AF-A0A2V8PEZ6-F1
#
_cell.length_a   1.000
_cell.length_b   1.000
_cell.length_c   1.000
_cell.angle_alpha   90.00
_cell.angle_beta   90.00
_cell.angle_gamma   90.00
#
_symmetry.space_group_name_H-M   'P 1'
#
loop_
_entity.id
_entity.type
_entity.pdbx_description
1 polymer ?
#
loop_
_entity_poly.entity_id
_entity_poly.type
_entity_poly.pdbx_seq_one_letter_code
_entity_poly.pdbx_strand_id
1 'polypeptide(L)'
;NIVGEVAYLNQSNRASFERTYGWAWLLKLAEELHGWNDDDGKRWSKNLQPLADALAEKYLAFLPKQNYPIRTGVHPNTAFGLAFALDYARAVGNQKLQSLIIERSRTYFGHDVNYPASWEPGGEDFFSPALMEADLMRRVMNKAEFARWFHRALPGIARDQPEALLQPAIVTDRTDPKLVHLDGLNLSRAWCMRSIAAALPRNDPARRALTRSAAAHAQAALAHVASGNYEGEHWLASFAVFMLTTPAP
;
A
#
# COMPACT_ATOMS: atom_id res chain seq x y z
N ASN A 1 7.09 26.83 3.50
CA ASN A 1 5.79 26.38 2.96
C ASN A 1 5.05 25.39 3.86
N ILE A 2 5.73 24.44 4.53
CA ILE A 2 5.10 23.44 5.42
C ILE A 2 4.11 24.02 6.45
N VAL A 3 4.45 25.12 7.13
CA VAL A 3 3.51 25.78 8.08
C VAL A 3 2.20 26.21 7.39
N GLY A 4 2.27 26.67 6.15
CA GLY A 4 1.10 27.01 5.35
C GLY A 4 0.27 25.79 4.95
N GLU A 5 0.91 24.67 4.65
CA GLU A 5 0.22 23.40 4.36
C GLU A 5 -0.51 22.86 5.60
N VAL A 6 0.12 22.93 6.78
CA VAL A 6 -0.53 22.61 8.06
C VAL A 6 -1.73 23.53 8.30
N ALA A 7 -1.57 24.84 8.07
CA ALA A 7 -2.67 25.79 8.20
C ALA A 7 -3.83 25.47 7.23
N TYR A 8 -3.51 25.09 5.98
CA TYR A 8 -4.51 24.67 4.99
C TYR A 8 -5.27 23.42 5.44
N LEU A 9 -4.57 22.39 5.93
CA LEU A 9 -5.18 21.17 6.44
C LEU A 9 -6.09 21.38 7.65
N ASN A 10 -5.88 22.45 8.42
CA ASN A 10 -6.65 22.78 9.62
C ASN A 10 -7.84 23.71 9.35
N GLN A 11 -8.06 24.12 8.10
CA GLN A 11 -9.25 24.87 7.73
C GLN A 11 -10.53 24.02 7.89
N SER A 12 -11.65 24.70 8.12
CA SER A 12 -12.98 24.08 8.13
C SER A 12 -13.22 23.29 6.84
N ASN A 13 -13.89 22.13 6.96
CA ASN A 13 -14.20 21.21 5.85
C ASN A 13 -12.98 20.55 5.16
N ARG A 14 -11.77 20.64 5.73
CA ARG A 14 -10.56 19.95 5.21
C ARG A 14 -10.18 18.68 5.97
N ALA A 15 -11.02 18.23 6.90
CA ALA A 15 -10.76 17.03 7.70
C ALA A 15 -10.57 15.76 6.86
N SER A 16 -11.21 15.66 5.68
CA SER A 16 -11.13 14.51 4.77
C SER A 16 -10.28 14.75 3.52
N PHE A 17 -9.65 15.92 3.38
CA PHE A 17 -8.80 16.23 2.22
C PHE A 17 -7.67 15.21 2.11
N GLU A 18 -7.46 14.63 0.92
CA GLU A 18 -6.44 13.59 0.62
C GLU A 18 -6.57 12.27 1.41
N ARG A 19 -7.70 12.04 2.09
CA ARG A 19 -7.90 10.85 2.92
C ARG A 19 -8.12 9.58 2.07
N THR A 20 -7.43 8.47 2.31
CA THR A 20 -6.20 8.27 3.11
C THR A 20 -4.95 8.20 2.22
N TYR A 21 -5.09 8.35 0.90
CA TYR A 21 -4.01 8.17 -0.07
C TYR A 21 -2.87 9.17 0.11
N GLY A 22 -3.16 10.47 0.04
CA GLY A 22 -2.13 11.50 0.20
C GLY A 22 -1.57 11.52 1.62
N TRP A 23 -2.37 11.10 2.61
CA TRP A 23 -1.87 10.93 3.98
C TRP A 23 -0.80 9.85 4.06
N ALA A 24 -1.06 8.68 3.48
CA ALA A 24 -0.12 7.57 3.46
C ALA A 24 1.18 7.91 2.72
N TRP A 25 1.09 8.55 1.56
CA TRP A 25 2.29 8.94 0.81
C TRP A 25 3.13 10.00 1.52
N LEU A 26 2.51 10.97 2.19
CA LEU A 26 3.26 11.95 2.97
C LEU A 26 3.96 11.30 4.16
N LEU A 27 3.28 10.40 4.87
CA LEU A 27 3.90 9.64 5.95
C LEU A 27 5.02 8.72 5.45
N LYS A 28 4.89 8.15 4.24
CA LYS A 28 5.97 7.39 3.59
C LYS A 28 7.18 8.26 3.30
N LEU A 29 6.99 9.46 2.75
CA LEU A 29 8.09 10.41 2.56
C LEU A 29 8.77 10.78 3.90
N ALA A 30 7.98 11.02 4.94
CA ALA A 30 8.51 11.32 6.27
C ALA A 30 9.30 10.14 6.86
N GLU A 31 8.83 8.90 6.66
CA GLU A 31 9.54 7.67 7.04
C GLU A 31 10.89 7.55 6.32
N GLU A 32 10.91 7.73 4.99
CA GLU A 32 12.15 7.66 4.20
C GLU A 32 13.17 8.69 4.68
N LEU A 33 12.76 9.96 4.81
CA LEU A 33 13.64 11.04 5.29
C LEU A 33 14.14 10.79 6.72
N HIS A 34 13.33 10.18 7.57
CA HIS A 34 13.74 9.81 8.93
C HIS A 34 14.86 8.75 8.93
N GLY A 35 14.85 7.83 7.97
CA GLY A 35 15.87 6.79 7.83
C GLY A 35 17.18 7.22 7.19
N TRP A 36 17.24 8.41 6.58
CA TRP A 36 18.43 8.87 5.85
C TRP A 36 19.54 9.35 6.79
N ASN A 37 20.74 8.79 6.60
CA ASN A 37 21.95 9.33 7.21
C ASN A 37 22.64 10.34 6.28
N ASP A 38 21.93 11.43 6.00
CA ASP A 38 22.37 12.53 5.13
C ASP A 38 21.96 13.88 5.76
N ASP A 39 22.80 14.91 5.61
CA ASP A 39 22.58 16.20 6.26
C ASP A 39 21.38 16.96 5.69
N ASP A 40 21.15 16.87 4.39
CA ASP A 40 19.96 17.43 3.74
C ASP A 40 18.72 16.63 4.11
N GLY A 41 18.81 15.29 4.13
CA GLY A 41 17.75 14.39 4.60
C GLY A 41 17.27 14.73 6.02
N LYS A 42 18.20 14.91 6.97
CA LYS A 42 17.90 15.33 8.34
C LYS A 42 17.23 16.72 8.39
N ARG A 43 17.71 17.66 7.60
CA ARG A 43 17.12 19.01 7.50
C ARG A 43 15.70 18.95 6.95
N TRP A 44 15.46 18.17 5.90
CA TRP A 44 14.14 18.00 5.29
C TRP A 44 13.18 17.26 6.20
N SER A 45 13.64 16.20 6.89
CA SER A 45 12.86 15.48 7.90
C SER A 45 12.34 16.44 8.98
N LYS A 46 13.23 17.25 9.57
CA LYS A 46 12.85 18.27 10.57
C LYS A 46 11.82 19.27 10.03
N ASN A 47 11.98 19.71 8.78
CA ASN A 47 11.07 20.68 8.17
C ASN A 47 9.70 20.08 7.84
N LEU A 48 9.63 18.80 7.45
CA LEU A 48 8.40 18.09 7.10
C LEU A 48 7.61 17.62 8.33
N GLN A 49 8.28 17.43 9.47
CA GLN A 49 7.70 16.88 10.70
C GLN A 49 6.35 17.50 11.11
N PRO A 50 6.16 18.83 11.10
CA PRO A 50 4.87 19.42 11.50
C PRO A 50 3.68 18.95 10.66
N LEU A 51 3.91 18.64 9.39
CA LEU A 51 2.88 18.13 8.49
C LEU A 51 2.62 16.64 8.71
N ALA A 52 3.67 15.86 8.95
CA ALA A 52 3.54 14.46 9.32
C ALA A 52 2.76 14.31 10.65
N ASP A 53 3.04 15.15 11.64
CA ASP A 53 2.32 15.19 12.92
C ASP A 53 0.84 15.55 12.72
N ALA A 54 0.54 16.56 11.89
CA ALA A 54 -0.83 16.94 11.58
C ALA A 54 -1.63 15.80 10.92
N LEU A 55 -1.00 15.03 10.04
CA LEU A 55 -1.64 13.87 9.41
C LEU A 55 -1.78 12.69 10.36
N ALA A 56 -0.80 12.43 11.23
CA ALA A 56 -0.91 11.43 12.29
C ALA A 56 -2.12 11.72 13.20
N GLU A 57 -2.33 12.98 13.61
CA GLU A 57 -3.52 13.37 14.38
C GLU A 57 -4.82 13.20 13.60
N LYS A 58 -4.82 13.39 12.28
CA LYS A 58 -6.01 13.09 11.44
C LYS A 58 -6.35 11.60 11.44
N TYR A 59 -5.38 10.69 11.38
CA TYR A 59 -5.65 9.26 11.56
C TYR A 59 -6.27 8.98 12.93
N LEU A 60 -5.68 9.53 13.99
CA LEU A 60 -6.17 9.36 15.36
C LEU A 60 -7.61 9.87 15.56
N ALA A 61 -7.98 10.95 14.86
CA ALA A 61 -9.33 11.52 14.92
C ALA A 61 -10.35 10.80 14.00
N PHE A 62 -9.89 10.23 12.88
CA PHE A 62 -10.77 9.63 11.87
C PHE A 62 -11.04 8.15 12.11
N LEU A 63 -10.00 7.35 12.36
CA LEU A 63 -10.12 5.89 12.40
C LEU A 63 -11.13 5.37 13.44
N PRO A 64 -11.29 5.98 14.64
CA PRO A 64 -12.33 5.57 15.57
C PRO A 64 -13.77 5.75 15.05
N LYS A 65 -13.96 6.60 14.02
CA LYS A 65 -15.26 6.91 13.40
C LYS A 65 -15.56 6.03 12.18
N GLN A 66 -14.55 5.39 11.60
CA GLN A 66 -14.72 4.56 10.40
C GLN A 66 -15.18 3.16 10.82
N ASN A 67 -16.44 2.81 10.58
CA ASN A 67 -16.95 1.48 10.96
C ASN A 67 -16.52 0.37 9.99
N TYR A 68 -16.48 0.67 8.69
CA TYR A 68 -16.18 -0.30 7.64
C TYR A 68 -14.91 0.09 6.86
N PRO A 69 -14.04 -0.87 6.50
CA PRO A 69 -12.92 -0.58 5.62
C PRO A 69 -13.42 -0.33 4.19
N ILE A 70 -12.67 0.48 3.45
CA ILE A 70 -12.90 0.77 2.03
C ILE A 70 -11.97 -0.13 1.20
N ARG A 71 -12.55 -1.02 0.39
CA ARG A 71 -11.87 -2.05 -0.41
C ARG A 71 -11.93 -1.76 -1.92
N THR A 72 -11.66 -0.52 -2.32
CA THR A 72 -11.54 -0.16 -3.74
C THR A 72 -10.08 -0.22 -4.19
N GLY A 73 -9.80 -0.45 -5.48
CA GLY A 73 -8.45 -0.48 -6.02
C GLY A 73 -7.86 0.90 -6.34
N VAL A 74 -8.51 1.98 -5.88
CA VAL A 74 -8.04 3.37 -6.04
C VAL A 74 -7.83 4.07 -4.69
N HIS A 75 -7.66 5.40 -4.73
CA HIS A 75 -7.21 6.27 -3.65
C HIS A 75 -7.72 5.96 -2.22
N PRO A 76 -9.02 5.76 -1.94
CA PRO A 76 -9.48 5.64 -0.57
C PRO A 76 -9.27 4.22 0.02
N ASN A 77 -8.49 3.34 -0.63
CA ASN A 77 -8.15 2.01 -0.13
C ASN A 77 -7.63 2.06 1.32
N THR A 78 -8.38 1.48 2.25
CA THR A 78 -8.05 1.54 3.68
C THR A 78 -6.79 0.76 4.01
N ALA A 79 -6.58 -0.41 3.38
CA ALA A 79 -5.42 -1.23 3.68
C ALA A 79 -4.10 -0.55 3.29
N PHE A 80 -4.05 0.07 2.10
CA PHE A 80 -2.93 0.89 1.66
C PHE A 80 -2.70 2.08 2.62
N GLY A 81 -3.78 2.82 2.93
CA GLY A 81 -3.74 3.97 3.83
C GLY A 81 -3.14 3.66 5.19
N LEU A 82 -3.39 2.46 5.72
CA LEU A 82 -2.88 2.00 7.00
C LEU A 82 -1.47 1.40 6.92
N ALA A 83 -1.08 0.79 5.80
CA ALA A 83 0.21 0.11 5.66
C ALA A 83 1.39 1.07 5.82
N PHE A 84 1.41 2.18 5.07
CA PHE A 84 2.49 3.19 5.18
C PHE A 84 2.43 3.96 6.48
N ALA A 85 1.22 4.27 6.99
CA ALA A 85 1.08 4.93 8.28
C ALA A 85 1.62 4.06 9.43
N LEU A 86 1.49 2.73 9.35
CA LEU A 86 2.05 1.79 10.33
C LEU A 86 3.58 1.75 10.27
N ASP A 87 4.16 1.73 9.07
CA ASP A 87 5.62 1.75 8.89
C ASP A 87 6.22 3.04 9.44
N TYR A 88 5.63 4.20 9.08
CA TYR A 88 5.99 5.49 9.65
C TYR A 88 5.90 5.47 11.19
N ALA A 89 4.76 5.03 11.74
CA ALA A 89 4.56 5.03 13.20
C ALA A 89 5.62 4.20 13.93
N ARG A 90 6.06 3.08 13.34
CA ARG A 90 7.15 2.26 13.88
C ARG A 90 8.50 2.95 13.76
N ALA A 91 8.80 3.52 12.59
CA ALA A 91 10.08 4.19 12.33
C ALA A 91 10.33 5.34 13.32
N VAL A 92 9.32 6.18 13.57
CA VAL A 92 9.44 7.33 14.47
C VAL A 92 9.05 7.04 15.93
N GLY A 93 8.68 5.80 16.26
CA GLY A 93 8.28 5.42 17.62
C GLY A 93 6.93 5.98 18.10
N ASN A 94 6.02 6.34 17.19
CA ASN A 94 4.67 6.82 17.53
C ASN A 94 3.75 5.67 17.97
N GLN A 95 3.82 5.31 19.26
CA GLN A 95 3.08 4.19 19.84
C GLN A 95 1.56 4.34 19.78
N LYS A 96 1.04 5.56 19.88
CA LYS A 96 -0.41 5.83 19.83
C LYS A 96 -0.97 5.54 18.44
N LEU A 97 -0.31 6.05 17.39
CA LEU A 97 -0.70 5.80 16.01
C LEU A 97 -0.53 4.31 15.65
N GLN A 98 0.61 3.71 16.02
CA GLN A 98 0.86 2.29 15.79
C GLN A 98 -0.22 1.41 16.41
N SER A 99 -0.56 1.64 17.69
CA SER A 99 -1.54 0.81 18.40
C SER A 99 -2.93 0.92 17.79
N LEU A 100 -3.35 2.13 17.43
CA LEU A 100 -4.64 2.36 16.76
C LEU A 100 -4.69 1.65 15.41
N ILE A 101 -3.65 1.79 14.58
CA ILE A 101 -3.63 1.15 13.25
C ILE A 101 -3.67 -0.38 13.39
N ILE A 102 -2.90 -0.96 14.32
CA ILE A 102 -2.92 -2.41 14.58
C ILE A 102 -4.33 -2.86 14.99
N GLU A 103 -4.97 -2.17 15.93
CA GLU A 103 -6.33 -2.51 16.37
C GLU A 103 -7.32 -2.44 15.20
N ARG A 104 -7.38 -1.32 14.48
CA ARG A 104 -8.31 -1.15 13.37
C ARG A 104 -8.09 -2.17 12.25
N SER A 105 -6.83 -2.47 11.93
CA SER A 105 -6.50 -3.48 10.91
C SER A 105 -7.06 -4.86 11.29
N ARG A 106 -6.93 -5.26 12.57
CA ARG A 106 -7.50 -6.52 13.06
C ARG A 106 -9.02 -6.50 13.05
N THR A 107 -9.63 -5.39 13.46
CA THR A 107 -11.09 -5.20 13.45
C THR A 107 -11.67 -5.29 12.03
N TYR A 108 -10.99 -4.71 11.04
CA TYR A 108 -11.45 -4.69 9.66
C TYR A 108 -11.26 -5.99 8.91
N PHE A 109 -10.10 -6.64 9.09
CA PHE A 109 -9.62 -7.68 8.18
C PHE A 109 -9.29 -9.00 8.89
N GLY A 110 -9.24 -9.03 10.22
CA GLY A 110 -8.79 -10.20 10.99
C GLY A 110 -9.67 -11.44 10.82
N HIS A 111 -10.93 -11.25 10.45
CA HIS A 111 -11.91 -12.32 10.24
C HIS A 111 -12.21 -12.60 8.77
N ASP A 112 -11.53 -11.94 7.83
CA ASP A 112 -11.77 -12.12 6.41
C ASP A 112 -11.37 -13.53 5.97
N VAL A 113 -12.25 -14.13 5.15
CA VAL A 113 -12.14 -15.47 4.59
C VAL A 113 -12.66 -15.47 3.17
N ASN A 114 -12.08 -16.29 2.30
CA ASN A 114 -12.52 -16.45 0.90
C ASN A 114 -12.75 -15.11 0.19
N TYR A 115 -11.77 -14.21 0.25
CA TYR A 115 -11.84 -12.92 -0.43
C TYR A 115 -12.18 -13.13 -1.93
N PRO A 116 -13.16 -12.41 -2.49
CA PRO A 116 -13.62 -12.61 -3.88
C PRO A 116 -12.66 -12.00 -4.90
N ALA A 117 -11.39 -12.43 -4.88
CA ALA A 117 -10.32 -11.85 -5.69
C ALA A 117 -10.48 -12.12 -7.20
N SER A 118 -11.42 -12.99 -7.59
CA SER A 118 -11.78 -13.20 -9.00
C SER A 118 -12.52 -12.01 -9.62
N TRP A 119 -12.97 -11.04 -8.81
CA TRP A 119 -13.59 -9.81 -9.29
C TRP A 119 -12.58 -8.70 -9.62
N GLU A 120 -11.31 -8.90 -9.28
CA GLU A 120 -10.24 -7.97 -9.64
C GLU A 120 -9.65 -8.30 -11.03
N PRO A 121 -9.15 -7.30 -11.79
CA PRO A 121 -9.12 -5.87 -11.45
C PRO A 121 -10.37 -5.09 -11.91
N GLY A 122 -10.64 -3.97 -11.26
CA GLY A 122 -11.43 -2.88 -11.82
C GLY A 122 -10.65 -2.11 -12.89
N GLY A 123 -11.36 -1.45 -13.81
CA GLY A 123 -10.75 -0.84 -15.00
C GLY A 123 -9.83 0.37 -14.74
N GLU A 124 -9.89 0.96 -13.55
CA GLU A 124 -9.04 2.08 -13.13
C GLU A 124 -8.22 1.78 -11.87
N ASP A 125 -8.10 0.50 -11.50
CA ASP A 125 -7.37 0.11 -10.30
C ASP A 125 -5.87 0.39 -10.46
N PHE A 126 -5.24 0.90 -9.40
CA PHE A 126 -3.78 0.90 -9.22
C PHE A 126 -3.36 0.15 -7.94
N PHE A 127 -4.32 -0.36 -7.17
CA PHE A 127 -4.13 -1.29 -6.07
C PHE A 127 -5.00 -2.52 -6.24
N SER A 128 -4.48 -3.67 -5.84
CA SER A 128 -5.29 -4.86 -5.57
C SER A 128 -5.81 -4.79 -4.13
N PRO A 129 -7.13 -4.63 -3.89
CA PRO A 129 -7.67 -4.66 -2.53
C PRO A 129 -7.28 -5.90 -1.74
N ALA A 130 -7.36 -7.10 -2.35
CA ALA A 130 -7.00 -8.36 -1.70
C ALA A 130 -5.53 -8.38 -1.25
N LEU A 131 -4.62 -7.95 -2.12
CA LEU A 131 -3.18 -8.00 -1.83
C LEU A 131 -2.73 -6.86 -0.92
N MET A 132 -3.35 -5.67 -0.97
CA MET A 132 -3.10 -4.62 0.01
C MET A 132 -3.53 -5.05 1.41
N GLU A 133 -4.67 -5.71 1.52
CA GLU A 133 -5.15 -6.27 2.78
C GLU A 133 -4.14 -7.29 3.33
N ALA A 134 -3.70 -8.24 2.51
CA ALA A 134 -2.69 -9.21 2.92
C ALA A 134 -1.33 -8.56 3.27
N ASP A 135 -0.92 -7.52 2.55
CA ASP A 135 0.30 -6.75 2.85
C ASP A 135 0.22 -6.02 4.19
N LEU A 136 -0.93 -5.44 4.51
CA LEU A 136 -1.16 -4.84 5.83
C LEU A 136 -1.16 -5.91 6.92
N MET A 137 -1.87 -7.02 6.71
CA MET A 137 -2.05 -8.05 7.74
C MET A 137 -0.74 -8.77 8.08
N ARG A 138 0.20 -8.95 7.13
CA ARG A 138 1.56 -9.44 7.46
C ARG A 138 2.36 -8.49 8.36
N ARG A 139 2.05 -7.18 8.34
CA ARG A 139 2.70 -6.20 9.22
C ARG A 139 2.09 -6.23 10.61
N VAL A 140 0.81 -6.61 10.73
CA VAL A 140 0.01 -6.56 11.95
C VAL A 140 0.09 -7.87 12.76
N MET A 141 0.15 -9.01 12.08
CA MET A 141 0.19 -10.34 12.69
C MET A 141 1.62 -10.86 12.81
N ASN A 142 1.85 -11.75 13.78
CA ASN A 142 3.08 -12.54 13.78
C ASN A 142 3.07 -13.55 12.61
N LYS A 143 4.23 -14.07 12.22
CA LYS A 143 4.37 -14.94 11.03
C LYS A 143 3.44 -16.16 11.03
N ALA A 144 3.30 -16.84 12.17
CA ALA A 144 2.48 -18.05 12.26
C ALA A 144 0.98 -17.73 12.18
N GLU A 145 0.55 -16.64 12.80
CA GLU A 145 -0.82 -16.13 12.70
C GLU A 145 -1.13 -15.68 11.27
N PHE A 146 -0.25 -14.88 10.66
CA PHE A 146 -0.41 -14.40 9.30
C PHE A 146 -0.55 -15.55 8.30
N ALA A 147 0.31 -16.57 8.36
CA ALA A 147 0.22 -17.70 7.44
C ALA A 147 -1.14 -18.40 7.52
N ARG A 148 -1.67 -18.63 8.74
CA ARG A 148 -3.01 -19.21 8.91
C ARG A 148 -4.11 -18.30 8.40
N TRP A 149 -4.00 -16.98 8.63
CA TRP A 149 -4.97 -16.01 8.13
C TRP A 149 -4.96 -15.95 6.59
N PHE A 150 -3.78 -15.87 5.98
CA PHE A 150 -3.59 -15.77 4.53
C PHE A 150 -4.22 -16.96 3.80
N HIS A 151 -4.01 -18.19 4.28
CA HIS A 151 -4.62 -19.38 3.67
C HIS A 151 -6.15 -19.46 3.81
N ARG A 152 -6.75 -18.75 4.78
CA ARG A 152 -8.21 -18.62 4.85
C ARG A 152 -8.73 -17.49 3.98
N ALA A 153 -8.04 -16.37 3.94
CA ALA A 153 -8.41 -15.21 3.14
C ALA A 153 -8.28 -15.50 1.63
N LEU A 154 -7.21 -16.17 1.21
CA LEU A 154 -6.87 -16.46 -0.19
C LEU A 154 -6.47 -17.94 -0.40
N PRO A 155 -7.39 -18.90 -0.19
CA PRO A 155 -7.09 -20.35 -0.19
C PRO A 155 -6.65 -20.92 -1.54
N GLY A 156 -6.86 -20.19 -2.63
CA GLY A 156 -6.58 -20.65 -4.01
C GLY A 156 -5.13 -20.48 -4.47
N ILE A 157 -4.34 -19.63 -3.80
CA ILE A 157 -3.07 -19.12 -4.35
C ILE A 157 -2.06 -20.24 -4.62
N ALA A 158 -1.97 -21.23 -3.74
CA ALA A 158 -1.09 -22.39 -3.93
C ALA A 158 -1.44 -23.26 -5.16
N ARG A 159 -2.66 -23.11 -5.69
CA ARG A 159 -3.16 -23.77 -6.91
C ARG A 159 -3.31 -22.80 -8.07
N ASP A 160 -2.61 -21.67 -8.02
CA ASP A 160 -2.64 -20.64 -9.06
C ASP A 160 -4.05 -20.05 -9.29
N GLN A 161 -4.83 -19.88 -8.21
CA GLN A 161 -6.19 -19.33 -8.26
C GLN A 161 -6.41 -18.15 -7.27
N PRO A 162 -7.19 -17.13 -7.65
CA PRO A 162 -7.77 -16.94 -8.98
C PRO A 162 -6.72 -16.45 -9.99
N GLU A 163 -6.83 -16.90 -11.24
CA GLU A 163 -5.91 -16.53 -12.32
C GLU A 163 -5.85 -15.00 -12.52
N ALA A 164 -7.01 -14.33 -12.47
CA ALA A 164 -7.13 -12.88 -12.67
C ALA A 164 -6.30 -12.04 -11.68
N LEU A 165 -5.99 -12.58 -10.50
CA LEU A 165 -5.13 -11.93 -9.51
C LEU A 165 -3.63 -12.15 -9.83
N LEU A 166 -3.28 -13.31 -10.39
CA LEU A 166 -1.90 -13.76 -10.57
C LEU A 166 -1.32 -13.43 -11.96
N GLN A 167 -2.17 -13.07 -12.93
CA GLN A 167 -1.74 -12.61 -14.25
C GLN A 167 -1.65 -11.09 -14.30
N PRO A 168 -0.67 -10.53 -15.04
CA PRO A 168 -0.58 -9.09 -15.30
C PRO A 168 -1.88 -8.51 -15.85
N ALA A 169 -2.27 -7.35 -15.31
CA ALA A 169 -3.33 -6.55 -15.89
C ALA A 169 -2.90 -6.02 -17.26
N ILE A 170 -3.84 -6.03 -18.21
CA ILE A 170 -3.63 -5.54 -19.57
C ILE A 170 -3.93 -4.05 -19.60
N VAL A 171 -2.96 -3.25 -20.03
CA VAL A 171 -3.11 -1.80 -20.24
C VAL A 171 -3.26 -1.54 -21.73
N THR A 172 -4.47 -1.18 -22.16
CA THR A 172 -4.78 -1.01 -23.59
C THR A 172 -4.43 0.37 -24.13
N ASP A 173 -4.48 1.41 -23.29
CA ASP A 173 -4.14 2.78 -23.63
C ASP A 173 -3.43 3.45 -22.46
N ARG A 174 -2.20 3.92 -22.68
CA ARG A 174 -1.35 4.59 -21.68
C ARG A 174 -1.41 6.11 -21.76
N THR A 175 -2.20 6.65 -22.68
CA THR A 175 -2.50 8.08 -22.77
C THR A 175 -3.80 8.42 -22.04
N ASP A 176 -4.64 7.42 -21.75
CA ASP A 176 -5.81 7.59 -20.91
C ASP A 176 -5.42 7.66 -19.42
N PRO A 177 -5.84 8.71 -18.68
CA PRO A 177 -5.41 8.96 -17.30
C PRO A 177 -5.99 7.96 -16.29
N LYS A 178 -6.91 7.08 -16.68
CA LYS A 178 -7.49 6.03 -15.83
C LYS A 178 -6.96 4.66 -16.21
N LEU A 179 -6.86 4.34 -17.50
CA LEU A 179 -6.37 3.03 -17.92
C LEU A 179 -4.88 2.84 -17.59
N VAL A 180 -4.08 3.91 -17.60
CA VAL A 180 -2.68 3.88 -17.18
C VAL A 180 -2.50 3.45 -15.72
N HIS A 181 -3.54 3.56 -14.88
CA HIS A 181 -3.50 3.07 -13.50
C HIS A 181 -3.16 1.58 -13.41
N LEU A 182 -3.51 0.79 -14.43
CA LEU A 182 -3.25 -0.64 -14.45
C LEU A 182 -1.74 -0.99 -14.50
N ASP A 183 -0.88 -0.08 -14.97
CA ASP A 183 0.58 -0.23 -14.81
C ASP A 183 0.97 -0.09 -13.32
N GLY A 184 0.35 0.87 -12.61
CA GLY A 184 0.49 0.99 -11.15
C GLY A 184 -0.07 -0.20 -10.40
N LEU A 185 -1.18 -0.79 -10.88
CA LEU A 185 -1.71 -2.04 -10.34
C LEU A 185 -0.70 -3.17 -10.47
N ASN A 186 -0.09 -3.33 -11.64
CA ASN A 186 0.94 -4.33 -11.85
C ASN A 186 2.12 -4.14 -10.88
N LEU A 187 2.62 -2.92 -10.70
CA LEU A 187 3.67 -2.63 -9.70
C LEU A 187 3.21 -2.95 -8.27
N SER A 188 1.96 -2.61 -7.93
CA SER A 188 1.39 -2.85 -6.61
C SER A 188 1.21 -4.32 -6.25
N ARG A 189 0.70 -5.10 -7.21
CA ARG A 189 0.62 -6.55 -7.09
C ARG A 189 2.01 -7.15 -6.90
N ALA A 190 3.00 -6.70 -7.67
CA ALA A 190 4.36 -7.20 -7.57
C ALA A 190 4.97 -7.00 -6.17
N TRP A 191 4.93 -5.79 -5.60
CA TRP A 191 5.53 -5.58 -4.26
C TRP A 191 4.75 -6.32 -3.16
N CYS A 192 3.42 -6.39 -3.25
CA CYS A 192 2.63 -7.10 -2.24
C CYS A 192 2.92 -8.59 -2.29
N MET A 193 2.93 -9.18 -3.49
CA MET A 193 3.24 -10.60 -3.64
C MET A 193 4.64 -10.95 -3.15
N ARG A 194 5.66 -10.12 -3.43
CA ARG A 194 7.01 -10.28 -2.86
C ARG A 194 6.97 -10.28 -1.34
N SER A 195 6.32 -9.28 -0.76
CA SER A 195 6.29 -9.09 0.68
C SER A 195 5.48 -10.17 1.41
N ILE A 196 4.37 -10.62 0.82
CA ILE A 196 3.55 -11.74 1.32
C ILE A 196 4.36 -13.04 1.24
N ALA A 197 4.99 -13.33 0.11
CA ALA A 197 5.82 -14.53 -0.04
C ALA A 197 6.94 -14.55 1.01
N ALA A 198 7.62 -13.43 1.26
CA ALA A 198 8.66 -13.31 2.28
C ALA A 198 8.14 -13.53 3.72
N ALA A 199 6.88 -13.21 4.00
CA ALA A 199 6.25 -13.40 5.31
C ALA A 199 5.78 -14.85 5.56
N LEU A 200 5.59 -15.65 4.51
CA LEU A 200 5.18 -17.05 4.61
C LEU A 200 6.35 -17.99 4.96
N PRO A 201 6.10 -19.13 5.62
CA PRO A 201 7.11 -20.17 5.87
C PRO A 201 7.85 -20.58 4.60
N ARG A 202 9.15 -20.88 4.68
CA ARG A 202 9.98 -21.18 3.49
C ARG A 202 9.44 -22.33 2.62
N ASN A 203 8.75 -23.30 3.22
CA ASN A 203 8.15 -24.46 2.56
C ASN A 203 6.66 -24.25 2.20
N ASP A 204 6.13 -23.05 2.36
CA ASP A 204 4.73 -22.75 2.05
C ASP A 204 4.49 -22.83 0.53
N PRO A 205 3.50 -23.61 0.07
CA PRO A 205 3.27 -23.83 -1.36
C PRO A 205 2.84 -22.56 -2.12
N ALA A 206 2.26 -21.56 -1.45
CA ALA A 206 1.86 -20.31 -2.09
C ALA A 206 3.05 -19.44 -2.52
N ARG A 207 4.23 -19.60 -1.89
CA ARG A 207 5.42 -18.79 -2.19
C ARG A 207 5.83 -18.88 -3.65
N ARG A 208 5.76 -20.06 -4.26
CA ARG A 208 6.15 -20.26 -5.67
C ARG A 208 5.23 -19.47 -6.62
N ALA A 209 3.92 -19.56 -6.41
CA ALA A 209 2.94 -18.85 -7.22
C ALA A 209 3.10 -17.32 -7.10
N LEU A 210 3.22 -16.81 -5.87
CA LEU A 210 3.41 -15.40 -5.58
C LEU A 210 4.71 -14.85 -6.17
N THR A 211 5.83 -15.57 -6.03
CA THR A 211 7.14 -15.11 -6.53
C THR A 211 7.16 -15.03 -8.06
N ARG A 212 6.63 -16.06 -8.74
CA ARG A 212 6.53 -16.09 -10.21
C ARG A 212 5.60 -14.98 -10.72
N SER A 213 4.43 -14.83 -10.10
CA SER A 213 3.45 -13.80 -10.47
C SER A 213 4.01 -12.39 -10.23
N ALA A 214 4.67 -12.16 -9.10
CA ALA A 214 5.32 -10.88 -8.81
C ALA A 214 6.34 -10.48 -9.88
N ALA A 215 7.15 -11.42 -10.37
CA ALA A 215 8.11 -11.17 -11.43
C ALA A 215 7.41 -10.79 -12.76
N ALA A 216 6.35 -11.51 -13.13
CA ALA A 216 5.57 -11.22 -14.33
C ALA A 216 4.92 -9.83 -14.28
N HIS A 217 4.30 -9.48 -13.14
CA HIS A 217 3.71 -8.16 -12.91
C HIS A 217 4.75 -7.04 -12.97
N ALA A 218 5.91 -7.21 -12.31
CA ALA A 218 6.98 -6.22 -12.34
C ALA A 218 7.51 -6.01 -13.77
N GLN A 219 7.75 -7.10 -14.51
CA GLN A 219 8.21 -7.03 -15.89
C GLN A 219 7.20 -6.32 -16.80
N ALA A 220 5.90 -6.59 -16.62
CA ALA A 220 4.84 -6.00 -17.43
C ALA A 220 4.72 -4.48 -17.28
N ALA A 221 5.07 -3.91 -16.12
CA ALA A 221 4.89 -2.48 -15.86
C ALA A 221 6.19 -1.66 -15.90
N LEU A 222 7.33 -2.21 -15.46
CA LEU A 222 8.60 -1.46 -15.37
C LEU A 222 9.04 -0.86 -16.71
N ALA A 223 8.78 -1.56 -17.83
CA ALA A 223 9.12 -1.09 -19.16
C ALA A 223 8.35 0.19 -19.57
N HIS A 224 7.28 0.54 -18.85
CA HIS A 224 6.37 1.63 -19.19
C HIS A 224 6.35 2.76 -18.17
N VAL A 225 7.19 2.69 -17.11
CA VAL A 225 7.27 3.74 -16.08
C VAL A 225 7.79 5.07 -16.63
N ALA A 226 8.63 5.03 -17.67
CA ALA A 226 9.19 6.19 -18.36
C ALA A 226 8.78 6.18 -19.84
N SER A 227 7.48 6.13 -20.12
CA SER A 227 6.92 5.98 -21.46
C SER A 227 6.80 7.30 -22.26
N GLY A 228 7.15 8.44 -21.68
CA GLY A 228 7.03 9.79 -22.24
C GLY A 228 5.66 10.46 -22.04
N ASN A 229 4.73 9.83 -21.33
CA ASN A 229 3.37 10.34 -21.10
C ASN A 229 3.20 10.82 -19.66
N TYR A 230 2.84 12.09 -19.48
CA TYR A 230 2.69 12.69 -18.16
C TYR A 230 1.70 11.92 -17.28
N GLU A 231 0.62 11.39 -17.86
CA GLU A 231 -0.49 10.70 -17.19
C GLU A 231 -0.03 9.55 -16.28
N GLY A 232 1.06 8.86 -16.66
CA GLY A 232 1.69 7.82 -15.86
C GLY A 232 2.93 8.30 -15.12
N GLU A 233 3.83 9.01 -15.80
CA GLU A 233 5.20 9.26 -15.32
C GLU A 233 5.27 10.02 -13.99
N HIS A 234 4.31 10.92 -13.73
CA HIS A 234 4.36 11.78 -12.53
C HIS A 234 4.17 11.02 -11.20
N TRP A 235 3.62 9.80 -11.22
CA TRP A 235 3.37 9.01 -10.02
C TRP A 235 3.85 7.55 -10.10
N LEU A 236 3.93 6.96 -11.29
CA LEU A 236 4.40 5.57 -11.47
C LEU A 236 5.84 5.37 -10.98
N ALA A 237 6.68 6.40 -11.05
CA ALA A 237 8.04 6.36 -10.53
C ALA A 237 8.08 5.97 -9.04
N SER A 238 7.19 6.54 -8.22
CA SER A 238 7.11 6.21 -6.78
C SER A 238 6.72 4.75 -6.55
N PHE A 239 5.79 4.22 -7.35
CA PHE A 239 5.39 2.81 -7.31
C PHE A 239 6.53 1.89 -7.76
N ALA A 240 7.26 2.29 -8.80
CA ALA A 240 8.38 1.52 -9.34
C ALA A 240 9.53 1.45 -8.35
N VAL A 241 9.90 2.58 -7.74
CA VAL A 241 10.91 2.64 -6.67
C VAL A 241 10.50 1.74 -5.52
N PHE A 242 9.26 1.85 -5.01
CA PHE A 242 8.79 1.02 -3.90
C PHE A 242 8.81 -0.49 -4.24
N MET A 243 8.43 -0.86 -5.46
CA MET A 243 8.53 -2.25 -5.92
C MET A 243 9.98 -2.73 -6.03
N LEU A 244 10.90 -1.90 -6.57
CA LEU A 244 12.31 -2.24 -6.74
C LEU A 244 13.06 -2.36 -5.40
N THR A 245 12.71 -1.54 -4.41
CA THR A 245 13.30 -1.60 -3.06
C THR A 245 12.64 -2.67 -2.18
N THR A 246 11.50 -3.21 -2.58
CA THR A 246 10.89 -4.38 -1.94
C THR A 246 11.71 -5.63 -2.26
N PRO A 247 12.32 -6.30 -1.26
CA PRO A 247 13.18 -7.45 -1.49
C PRO A 247 12.47 -8.58 -2.24
N ALA A 248 13.20 -9.22 -3.15
CA ALA A 248 12.73 -10.47 -3.74
C ALA A 248 12.71 -11.59 -2.66
N PRO A 249 11.64 -12.38 -2.57
CA PRO A 249 11.44 -13.38 -1.51
C PRO A 249 12.30 -14.64 -1.64
#